data_AF-A0A2D4IMN0-F1
#
_entry.id   AF-A0A2D4IMN0-F1
#
_cell.length_a   1.000
_cell.length_b   1.000
_cell.length_c   1.000
_cell.angle_alpha   90.00
_cell.angle_beta   90.00
_cell.angle_gamma   90.00
#
_symmetry.space_group_name_H-M   'P 1'
#
loop_
_entity.id
_entity.type
_entity.pdbx_description
1 polymer ?
#
loop_
_entity_poly.entity_id
_entity_poly.type
_entity_poly.pdbx_seq_one_letter_code
_entity_poly.pdbx_strand_id
1 'polypeptide(L)'
;MFMVLFSHFFPQKKLPLMALSVTMAESFKELDMDSSLGKALEMSCCIQSMLARILAEFEITLEQDVLQPLNKLSEEELPVILKHKKNLQKLILDWNTIKSRLNQAAKNSSNSVSAVTTSGASSAAVKLENLKEEEEEVKRKVEQSKDEYMADLYHFSTKEDSYAKYFIKLLEIQAEYHQKSLEFLNSSLAELMSSHNQTDAPFPYDPAVPGVYGMPLETHLKAAGREIALPIEACVMMLLTTGMREEGLFRLAAGASVLKKLKYCLDSGSNILDEFSVDPHAVAGALKCYLRELPEPLMTSELYDDWLKAASAKEPEIRLECLKDVCNLLPKDNYNNLR
;
A
#
# COMPACT_ATOMS: atom_id res chain seq x y z
N MET A 1 14.79 18.88 21.64
CA MET A 1 14.59 19.00 20.17
C MET A 1 14.91 17.68 19.47
N PHE A 2 16.06 17.03 19.77
CA PHE A 2 16.39 15.70 19.24
C PHE A 2 15.36 14.60 19.57
N MET A 3 14.96 14.40 20.84
CA MET A 3 13.94 13.38 21.19
C MET A 3 12.59 13.54 20.48
N VAL A 4 12.12 14.78 20.28
CA VAL A 4 10.80 15.05 19.66
C VAL A 4 10.81 14.71 18.17
N LEU A 5 11.95 14.87 17.49
CA LEU A 5 12.11 14.47 16.09
C LEU A 5 12.14 12.95 15.93
N PHE A 6 12.78 12.22 16.87
CA PHE A 6 12.89 10.76 16.80
C PHE A 6 11.58 10.05 17.19
N SER A 7 10.86 10.51 18.22
CA SER A 7 9.58 9.93 18.61
C SER A 7 8.45 10.14 17.59
N HIS A 8 8.58 11.09 16.67
CA HIS A 8 7.62 11.29 15.56
C HIS A 8 7.97 10.50 14.29
N PHE A 9 9.21 10.04 14.15
CA PHE A 9 9.64 9.34 12.93
C PHE A 9 9.31 7.85 12.93
N PHE A 10 9.18 7.22 14.11
CA PHE A 10 8.94 5.78 14.21
C PHE A 10 7.81 5.45 15.20
N PRO A 11 6.57 5.28 14.72
CA PRO A 11 5.46 4.87 15.57
C PRO A 11 5.63 3.39 15.94
N GLN A 12 5.72 3.08 17.24
CA GLN A 12 5.65 1.73 17.83
C GLN A 12 4.27 1.05 17.67
N LYS A 13 3.67 1.07 16.47
CA LYS A 13 2.41 0.37 16.21
C LYS A 13 2.70 -0.88 15.41
N LYS A 14 2.18 -2.02 15.90
CA LYS A 14 2.15 -3.35 15.25
C LYS A 14 2.30 -3.24 13.73
N LEU A 15 3.33 -3.87 13.16
CA LEU A 15 3.61 -3.83 11.73
C LEU A 15 2.33 -4.12 10.93
N PRO A 16 1.78 -3.14 10.19
CA PRO A 16 0.55 -3.32 9.41
C PRO A 16 0.65 -4.48 8.41
N LEU A 17 1.85 -4.75 7.90
CA LEU A 17 2.13 -5.89 7.03
C LEU A 17 1.91 -7.24 7.70
N MET A 18 2.25 -7.37 8.98
CA MET A 18 2.05 -8.61 9.73
C MET A 18 0.57 -8.84 10.02
N ALA A 19 -0.20 -7.77 10.29
CA ALA A 19 -1.65 -7.88 10.41
C ALA A 19 -2.29 -8.29 9.07
N LEU A 20 -1.84 -7.69 7.96
CA LEU A 20 -2.30 -8.03 6.62
C LEU A 20 -2.00 -9.49 6.27
N SER A 21 -0.80 -9.99 6.55
CA SER A 21 -0.46 -11.39 6.26
C SER A 21 -1.32 -12.37 7.06
N VAL A 22 -1.61 -12.07 8.33
CA VAL A 22 -2.50 -12.88 9.17
C VAL A 22 -3.93 -12.89 8.61
N THR A 23 -4.47 -11.73 8.23
CA THR A 23 -5.82 -11.66 7.64
C THR A 23 -5.88 -12.40 6.29
N MET A 24 -4.84 -12.29 5.46
CA MET A 24 -4.75 -13.06 4.21
C MET A 24 -4.72 -14.57 4.46
N ALA A 25 -3.96 -15.03 5.47
CA ALA A 25 -3.91 -16.44 5.86
C ALA A 25 -5.24 -16.97 6.43
N GLU A 26 -6.04 -16.12 7.07
CA GLU A 26 -7.39 -16.48 7.52
C GLU A 26 -8.36 -16.63 6.35
N SER A 27 -8.34 -15.70 5.38
CA SER A 27 -9.15 -15.79 4.15
C SER A 27 -8.74 -16.97 3.26
N PHE A 28 -7.49 -17.40 3.33
CA PHE A 28 -6.96 -18.56 2.59
C PHE A 28 -7.67 -19.89 2.95
N LYS A 29 -8.21 -20.03 4.16
CA LYS A 29 -8.88 -21.26 4.61
C LYS A 29 -10.24 -21.52 3.96
N GLU A 30 -10.85 -20.49 3.37
CA GLU A 30 -12.19 -20.56 2.77
C GLU A 30 -12.17 -20.70 1.24
N LEU A 31 -11.00 -20.62 0.63
CA LEU A 31 -10.83 -20.65 -0.83
C LEU A 31 -10.30 -22.00 -1.32
N ASP A 32 -10.67 -22.35 -2.55
CA ASP A 32 -10.12 -23.51 -3.23
C ASP A 32 -8.63 -23.29 -3.55
N MET A 33 -7.77 -24.15 -2.98
CA MET A 33 -6.31 -24.04 -3.07
C MET A 33 -5.79 -24.28 -4.49
N ASP A 34 -6.54 -25.01 -5.32
CA ASP A 34 -6.17 -25.27 -6.71
C ASP A 34 -6.53 -24.10 -7.65
N SER A 35 -7.35 -23.15 -7.18
CA SER A 35 -7.71 -21.97 -7.95
C SER A 35 -6.52 -21.01 -8.12
N SER A 36 -6.50 -20.29 -9.24
CA SER A 36 -5.51 -19.24 -9.51
C SER A 36 -5.51 -18.16 -8.42
N LEU A 37 -6.70 -17.84 -7.89
CA LEU A 37 -6.86 -16.91 -6.77
C LEU A 37 -6.26 -17.47 -5.47
N GLY A 38 -6.47 -18.76 -5.18
CA GLY A 38 -5.89 -19.45 -4.02
C GLY A 38 -4.37 -19.38 -4.04
N LYS A 39 -3.74 -19.76 -5.16
CA LYS A 39 -2.28 -19.69 -5.35
C LYS A 39 -1.73 -18.27 -5.25
N ALA A 40 -2.43 -17.30 -5.85
CA ALA A 40 -2.04 -15.89 -5.76
C ALA A 40 -2.12 -15.35 -4.32
N LEU A 41 -3.13 -15.76 -3.56
CA LEU A 41 -3.30 -15.37 -2.15
C LEU A 41 -2.25 -16.02 -1.25
N GLU A 42 -1.92 -17.31 -1.45
CA GLU A 42 -0.85 -18.01 -0.73
C GLU A 42 0.49 -17.30 -0.91
N MET A 43 0.86 -17.05 -2.17
CA MET A 43 2.11 -16.36 -2.50
C MET A 43 2.14 -14.95 -1.90
N SER A 44 1.03 -14.21 -1.99
CA SER A 44 0.89 -12.88 -1.39
C SER A 44 1.08 -12.92 0.13
N CYS A 45 0.53 -13.91 0.82
CA CYS A 45 0.71 -14.10 2.26
C CYS A 45 2.19 -14.34 2.62
N CYS A 46 2.89 -15.19 1.86
CA CYS A 46 4.33 -15.43 2.03
C CYS A 46 5.14 -14.15 1.81
N ILE A 47 4.83 -13.39 0.75
CA ILE A 47 5.52 -12.12 0.44
C ILE A 47 5.35 -11.12 1.58
N GLN A 48 4.12 -10.90 2.03
CA GLN A 48 3.84 -9.95 3.12
C GLN A 48 4.50 -10.36 4.44
N SER A 49 4.53 -11.66 4.74
CA SER A 49 5.22 -12.19 5.93
C SER A 49 6.72 -11.95 5.86
N MET A 50 7.32 -12.13 4.68
CA MET A 50 8.75 -11.90 4.49
C MET A 50 9.12 -10.41 4.61
N LEU A 51 8.34 -9.53 3.99
CA LEU A 51 8.53 -8.08 4.10
C LEU A 51 8.36 -7.59 5.55
N ALA A 52 7.43 -8.17 6.31
CA ALA A 52 7.29 -7.89 7.74
C ALA A 52 8.56 -8.29 8.52
N ARG A 53 9.18 -9.43 8.19
CA ARG A 53 10.46 -9.85 8.81
C ARG A 53 11.60 -8.88 8.46
N ILE A 54 11.72 -8.48 7.19
CA ILE A 54 12.75 -7.53 6.74
C ILE A 54 12.59 -6.19 7.48
N LEU A 55 11.35 -5.71 7.66
CA LEU A 55 11.07 -4.50 8.43
C LEU A 55 11.43 -4.65 9.91
N ALA A 56 11.12 -5.79 10.53
CA ALA A 56 11.48 -6.05 11.93
C ALA A 56 13.01 -6.09 12.14
N GLU A 57 13.76 -6.72 11.23
CA GLU A 57 15.22 -6.72 11.27
C GLU A 57 15.80 -5.31 11.15
N PHE A 58 15.27 -4.50 10.23
CA PHE A 58 15.63 -3.09 10.10
C PHE A 58 15.39 -2.30 11.39
N GLU A 59 14.20 -2.43 12.01
CA GLU A 59 13.87 -1.73 13.25
C GLU A 59 14.81 -2.12 14.39
N ILE A 60 15.14 -3.41 14.53
CA ILE A 60 16.08 -3.92 15.55
C ILE A 60 17.48 -3.35 15.33
N THR A 61 18.01 -3.41 14.11
CA THR A 61 19.35 -2.89 13.80
C THR A 61 19.41 -1.39 13.99
N LEU A 62 18.38 -0.65 13.56
CA LEU A 62 18.30 0.80 13.75
C LEU A 62 18.29 1.20 15.23
N GLU A 63 17.50 0.49 16.04
CA GLU A 63 17.43 0.73 17.48
C GLU A 63 18.79 0.52 18.16
N GLN A 64 19.45 -0.60 17.87
CA GLN A 64 20.72 -0.98 18.50
C GLN A 64 21.91 -0.12 18.05
N ASP A 65 22.06 0.07 16.74
CA ASP A 65 23.29 0.66 16.17
C ASP A 65 23.27 2.19 16.13
N VAL A 66 22.09 2.81 16.21
CA VAL A 66 21.92 4.27 16.04
C VAL A 66 21.16 4.88 17.20
N LEU A 67 19.94 4.42 17.49
CA LEU A 67 19.08 5.11 18.47
C LEU A 67 19.60 4.97 19.89
N GLN A 68 20.04 3.79 20.32
CA GLN A 68 20.61 3.59 21.66
C GLN A 68 21.87 4.45 21.92
N PRO A 69 22.89 4.47 21.04
CA PRO A 69 24.04 5.35 21.21
C PRO A 69 23.70 6.84 21.24
N LEU A 70 22.79 7.29 20.37
CA LEU A 70 22.36 8.70 20.33
C LEU A 70 21.53 9.09 21.56
N ASN A 71 20.69 8.19 22.07
CA ASN A 71 19.95 8.40 23.33
C ASN A 71 20.91 8.49 24.52
N LYS A 72 21.96 7.65 24.55
CA LYS A 72 22.99 7.74 25.58
C LYS A 72 23.69 9.09 25.56
N LEU A 73 24.05 9.58 24.37
CA LEU A 73 24.61 10.92 24.21
C LEU A 73 23.65 12.01 24.73
N SER A 74 22.36 11.92 24.41
CA SER A 74 21.38 12.94 24.78
C SER A 74 21.01 12.94 26.26
N GLU A 75 20.92 11.77 26.89
CA GLU A 75 20.44 11.62 28.28
C GLU A 75 21.58 11.59 29.30
N GLU A 76 22.78 11.12 28.95
CA GLU A 76 23.89 11.01 29.89
C GLU A 76 24.95 12.11 29.69
N GLU A 77 25.49 12.26 28.47
CA GLU A 77 26.66 13.13 28.26
C GLU A 77 26.29 14.63 28.17
N LEU A 78 25.31 14.99 27.33
CA LEU A 78 24.94 16.39 27.13
C LEU A 78 24.42 17.09 28.41
N PRO A 79 23.60 16.46 29.27
CA PRO A 79 23.12 17.11 30.49
C PRO A 79 24.24 17.43 31.49
N VAL A 80 25.26 16.59 31.57
CA VAL A 80 26.44 16.82 32.42
C VAL A 80 27.23 18.04 31.93
N ILE A 81 27.54 18.10 30.63
CA ILE A 81 28.22 19.25 30.00
C ILE A 81 27.44 20.54 30.26
N LEU A 82 26.11 20.50 30.07
CA LEU A 82 25.24 21.66 30.29
C LEU A 82 25.19 22.07 31.76
N LYS A 83 25.24 21.12 32.70
CA LYS A 83 25.29 21.39 34.14
C LYS A 83 26.60 22.08 34.52
N HIS A 84 27.75 21.58 34.08
CA HIS A 84 29.05 22.21 34.35
C HIS A 84 29.17 23.60 33.72
N LYS A 85 28.65 23.78 32.49
CA LYS A 85 28.53 25.11 31.85
C LYS A 85 27.74 26.10 32.72
N LYS A 86 26.56 25.69 33.21
CA LYS A 86 25.73 26.54 34.08
C LYS A 86 26.41 26.85 35.42
N ASN A 87 27.09 25.86 36.01
CA ASN A 87 27.84 26.05 37.24
C ASN A 87 28.97 27.06 37.07
N LEU A 88 29.75 26.93 35.98
CA LEU A 88 30.81 27.87 35.63
C LEU A 88 30.27 29.29 35.44
N GLN A 89 29.16 29.45 34.70
CA GLN A 89 28.52 30.76 34.52
C GLN A 89 28.12 31.39 35.87
N LYS A 90 27.57 30.60 36.78
CA LYS A 90 27.20 31.06 38.13
C LYS A 90 28.43 31.51 38.94
N LEU A 91 29.49 30.69 38.98
CA LEU A 91 30.70 31.02 39.73
C LEU A 91 31.41 32.26 39.18
N ILE A 92 31.39 32.47 37.86
CA ILE A 92 31.92 33.69 37.23
C ILE A 92 31.12 34.93 37.68
N LEU A 93 29.79 34.84 37.76
CA LEU A 93 28.93 35.91 38.27
C LEU A 93 29.21 36.22 39.74
N ASP A 94 29.35 35.19 40.57
CA ASP A 94 29.66 35.31 42.00
C ASP A 94 31.04 35.96 42.21
N TRP A 95 32.06 35.51 41.46
CA TRP A 95 33.40 36.10 41.47
C TRP A 95 33.39 37.59 41.07
N ASN A 96 32.69 37.94 39.99
CA ASN A 96 32.57 39.34 39.55
C ASN A 96 31.89 40.22 40.60
N THR A 97 30.90 39.66 41.32
CA THR A 97 30.18 40.35 42.40
C THR A 97 31.12 40.63 43.58
N ILE A 98 31.87 39.63 44.04
CA ILE A 98 32.83 39.77 45.14
C ILE A 98 33.96 40.73 44.76
N LYS A 99 34.50 40.60 43.55
CA LYS A 99 35.53 41.49 43.01
C LYS A 99 35.07 42.96 42.96
N SER A 100 33.82 43.21 42.56
CA SER A 100 33.23 44.55 42.58
C SER A 100 33.14 45.11 44.00
N ARG A 101 32.67 44.31 44.96
CA ARG A 101 32.61 44.69 46.39
C ARG A 101 34.00 44.96 46.97
N LEU A 102 35.00 44.15 46.63
CA LEU A 102 36.38 44.34 47.04
C LEU A 102 36.95 45.66 46.52
N ASN A 103 36.73 45.97 45.24
CA ASN A 103 37.15 47.24 44.64
C ASN A 103 36.49 48.45 45.28
N GLN A 104 35.21 48.35 45.67
CA GLN A 104 34.51 49.41 46.41
C GLN A 104 35.09 49.58 47.82
N ALA A 105 35.34 48.48 48.55
CA ALA A 105 35.95 48.52 49.87
C ALA A 105 37.38 49.11 49.84
N ALA A 106 38.18 48.79 48.81
CA ALA A 106 39.53 49.32 48.63
C ALA A 106 39.53 50.84 48.34
N LYS A 107 38.59 51.32 47.53
CA LYS A 107 38.40 52.77 47.26
C LYS A 107 37.96 53.55 48.51
N ASN A 108 37.09 52.96 49.33
CA ASN A 108 36.64 53.59 50.57
C ASN A 108 37.76 53.63 51.65
N SER A 109 38.61 52.60 51.69
CA SER A 109 39.78 52.57 52.58
C SER A 109 40.81 53.66 52.22
N SER A 110 41.09 53.87 50.93
CA SER A 110 42.01 54.91 50.45
C SER A 110 41.51 56.35 50.68
N ASN A 111 40.19 56.59 50.66
CA ASN A 111 39.61 57.90 51.00
C ASN A 111 39.60 58.22 52.50
N SER A 112 39.83 57.25 53.38
CA SER A 112 39.81 57.43 54.85
C SER A 112 41.17 57.83 55.46
N VAL A 113 42.24 57.94 54.66
CA VAL A 113 43.60 58.28 55.13
C VAL A 113 43.75 59.76 55.55
N SER A 114 42.75 60.62 55.30
CA SER A 114 42.80 62.05 55.66
C SER A 114 42.18 62.42 57.02
N ALA A 115 41.74 61.47 57.86
CA ALA A 115 41.22 61.75 59.20
C ALA A 115 41.98 60.98 60.29
N VAL A 116 42.60 61.72 61.21
CA VAL A 116 43.47 61.25 62.28
C VAL A 116 42.69 60.56 63.42
N THR A 117 43.35 59.54 63.99
CA THR A 117 43.16 58.87 65.31
C THR A 117 42.06 57.82 65.54
N THR A 118 42.55 56.68 66.07
CA THR A 118 41.96 55.73 67.03
C THR A 118 40.97 54.64 66.55
N SER A 119 41.37 53.39 66.82
CA SER A 119 40.63 52.10 66.90
C SER A 119 39.75 51.62 65.73
N GLY A 120 39.29 52.45 64.81
CA GLY A 120 38.44 52.03 63.68
C GLY A 120 39.18 51.50 62.44
N ALA A 121 40.46 51.85 62.28
CA ALA A 121 41.26 51.48 61.10
C ALA A 121 41.56 49.98 61.00
N SER A 122 41.63 49.26 62.12
CA SER A 122 41.86 47.80 62.14
C SER A 122 40.65 47.02 61.63
N SER A 123 39.43 47.46 61.93
CA SER A 123 38.18 46.82 61.49
C SER A 123 38.00 46.88 59.96
N ALA A 124 38.28 48.03 59.35
CA ALA A 124 38.19 48.20 57.90
C ALA A 124 39.28 47.42 57.16
N ALA A 125 40.48 47.34 57.73
CA ALA A 125 41.58 46.53 57.21
C ALA A 125 41.26 45.03 57.25
N VAL A 126 40.77 44.51 58.38
CA VAL A 126 40.34 43.10 58.54
C VAL A 126 39.21 42.75 57.57
N LYS A 127 38.23 43.65 57.39
CA LYS A 127 37.14 43.42 56.42
C LYS A 127 37.64 43.36 54.97
N LEU A 128 38.63 44.18 54.63
CA LEU A 128 39.25 44.16 53.30
C LEU A 128 40.04 42.87 53.07
N GLU A 129 40.76 42.41 54.09
CA GLU A 129 41.50 41.16 54.07
C GLU A 129 40.58 39.94 53.90
N ASN A 130 39.49 39.88 54.66
CA ASN A 130 38.47 38.83 54.51
C ASN A 130 37.84 38.81 53.10
N LEU A 131 37.55 39.97 52.52
CA LEU A 131 37.02 40.07 51.15
C LEU A 131 38.05 39.64 50.09
N LYS A 132 39.35 39.83 50.34
CA LYS A 132 40.41 39.33 49.47
C LYS A 132 40.49 37.81 49.54
N GLU A 133 40.46 37.25 50.74
CA GLU A 133 40.48 35.80 50.93
C GLU A 133 39.25 35.12 50.30
N GLU A 134 38.06 35.72 50.45
CA GLU A 134 36.83 35.27 49.79
C GLU A 134 36.92 35.37 48.25
N GLU A 135 37.54 36.42 47.72
CA GLU A 135 37.77 36.57 46.28
C GLU A 135 38.72 35.51 45.73
N GLU A 136 39.83 35.25 46.43
CA GLU A 136 40.79 34.20 46.04
C GLU A 136 40.18 32.80 46.10
N GLU A 137 39.36 32.51 47.12
CA GLU A 137 38.64 31.23 47.26
C GLU A 137 37.62 31.02 46.11
N VAL A 138 36.81 32.02 45.78
CA VAL A 138 35.85 31.91 44.66
C VAL A 138 36.55 31.87 43.32
N LYS A 139 37.68 32.59 43.16
CA LYS A 139 38.52 32.51 41.97
C LYS A 139 39.10 31.11 41.77
N ARG A 140 39.58 30.45 42.83
CA ARG A 140 40.03 29.05 42.77
C ARG A 140 38.89 28.12 42.31
N LYS A 141 37.66 28.31 42.81
CA LYS A 141 36.48 27.54 42.37
C LYS A 141 36.12 27.78 40.90
N VAL A 142 36.28 29.01 40.39
CA VAL A 142 36.05 29.32 38.97
C VAL A 142 37.05 28.57 38.09
N GLU A 143 38.35 28.60 38.40
CA GLU A 143 39.35 27.87 37.61
C GLU A 143 39.10 26.35 37.68
N GLN A 144 38.79 25.80 38.85
CA GLN A 144 38.44 24.38 38.96
C GLN A 144 37.21 24.01 38.10
N SER A 145 36.13 24.78 38.20
CA SER A 145 34.91 24.51 37.41
C SER A 145 35.14 24.71 35.91
N LYS A 146 36.09 25.56 35.52
CA LYS A 146 36.49 25.78 34.13
C LYS A 146 37.28 24.58 33.61
N ASP A 147 38.21 24.05 34.39
CA ASP A 147 38.97 22.85 34.04
C ASP A 147 38.05 21.64 33.88
N GLU A 148 37.08 21.47 34.79
CA GLU A 148 36.04 20.43 34.68
C GLU A 148 35.22 20.56 33.38
N TYR A 149 34.75 21.78 33.06
CA TYR A 149 34.00 22.01 31.83
C TYR A 149 34.84 21.79 30.56
N MET A 150 36.12 22.20 30.57
CA MET A 150 37.03 21.98 29.46
C MET A 150 37.33 20.50 29.26
N ALA A 151 37.50 19.73 30.33
CA ALA A 151 37.70 18.28 30.26
C ALA A 151 36.51 17.60 29.57
N ASP A 152 35.28 17.98 29.90
CA ASP A 152 34.09 17.44 29.24
C ASP A 152 34.04 17.82 27.75
N LEU A 153 34.38 19.05 27.39
CA LEU A 153 34.41 19.49 25.99
C LEU A 153 35.44 18.73 25.16
N TYR A 154 36.63 18.48 25.73
CA TYR A 154 37.64 17.67 25.06
C TYR A 154 37.19 16.22 24.93
N HIS A 155 36.58 15.65 25.98
CA HIS A 155 36.01 14.31 25.90
C HIS A 155 34.94 14.21 24.80
N PHE A 156 34.02 15.18 24.74
CA PHE A 156 33.00 15.25 23.70
C PHE A 156 33.61 15.38 22.29
N SER A 157 34.59 16.27 22.12
CA SER A 157 35.26 16.51 20.83
C SER A 157 35.97 15.25 20.31
N THR A 158 36.56 14.43 21.19
CA THR A 158 37.17 13.15 20.77
C THR A 158 36.19 12.13 20.21
N LYS A 159 34.89 12.28 20.47
CA LYS A 159 33.82 11.39 19.98
C LYS A 159 32.98 12.01 18.86
N GLU A 160 33.23 13.26 18.49
CA GLU A 160 32.44 14.01 17.50
C GLU A 160 32.30 13.25 16.17
N ASP A 161 33.41 12.68 15.67
CA ASP A 161 33.43 11.87 14.46
C ASP A 161 32.59 10.59 14.59
N SER A 162 32.61 9.95 15.76
CA SER A 162 31.77 8.78 16.05
C SER A 162 30.28 9.14 16.04
N TYR A 163 29.91 10.34 16.53
CA TYR A 163 28.53 10.80 16.49
C TYR A 163 28.05 11.12 15.07
N ALA A 164 28.92 11.73 14.25
CA ALA A 164 28.63 11.93 12.83
C ALA A 164 28.41 10.58 12.10
N LYS A 165 29.20 9.55 12.44
CA LYS A 165 29.06 8.20 11.88
C LYS A 165 27.70 7.55 12.18
N TYR A 166 27.05 7.84 13.31
CA TYR A 166 25.70 7.30 13.57
C TYR A 166 24.65 7.81 12.58
N PHE A 167 24.78 9.07 12.11
CA PHE A 167 23.88 9.61 11.08
C PHE A 167 24.15 9.02 9.70
N ILE A 168 25.41 8.70 9.39
CA ILE A 168 25.75 7.97 8.17
C ILE A 168 25.18 6.54 8.25
N LYS A 169 25.38 5.87 9.39
CA LYS A 169 24.89 4.52 9.64
C LYS A 169 23.37 4.41 9.56
N LEU A 170 22.64 5.43 10.03
CA LEU A 170 21.20 5.56 9.84
C LEU A 170 20.81 5.46 8.35
N LEU A 171 21.47 6.25 7.50
CA LEU A 171 21.18 6.28 6.06
C LEU A 171 21.57 4.97 5.38
N GLU A 172 22.68 4.35 5.79
CA GLU A 172 23.11 3.04 5.29
C GLU A 172 22.09 1.94 5.62
N ILE A 173 21.63 1.87 6.88
CA ILE A 173 20.64 0.88 7.32
C ILE A 173 19.31 1.07 6.59
N GLN A 174 18.88 2.33 6.39
CA GLN A 174 17.67 2.64 5.62
C GLN A 174 17.81 2.22 4.14
N ALA A 175 18.95 2.51 3.50
CA ALA A 175 19.21 2.12 2.13
C ALA A 175 19.19 0.59 1.96
N GLU A 176 19.85 -0.13 2.87
CA GLU A 176 19.90 -1.60 2.87
C GLU A 176 18.50 -2.22 3.03
N TYR A 177 17.68 -1.69 3.94
CA TYR A 177 16.30 -2.11 4.13
C TYR A 177 15.48 -2.00 2.85
N HIS A 178 15.52 -0.83 2.19
CA HIS A 178 14.77 -0.59 0.96
C HIS A 178 15.28 -1.46 -0.19
N GLN A 179 16.60 -1.62 -0.31
CA GLN A 179 17.21 -2.48 -1.33
C GLN A 179 16.77 -3.93 -1.17
N LYS A 180 16.88 -4.50 0.04
CA LYS A 180 16.45 -5.88 0.34
C LYS A 180 14.95 -6.09 0.06
N SER A 181 14.12 -5.13 0.46
CA SER A 181 12.68 -5.20 0.24
C SER A 181 12.33 -5.19 -1.26
N LEU A 182 12.98 -4.33 -2.04
CA LEU A 182 12.76 -4.22 -3.49
C LEU A 182 13.26 -5.45 -4.25
N GLU A 183 14.45 -5.96 -3.91
CA GLU A 183 15.02 -7.17 -4.51
C GLU A 183 14.10 -8.36 -4.29
N PHE A 184 13.61 -8.54 -3.07
CA PHE A 184 12.66 -9.61 -2.74
C PHE A 184 11.35 -9.45 -3.53
N LEU A 185 10.76 -8.26 -3.56
CA LEU A 185 9.53 -7.99 -4.31
C LEU A 185 9.69 -8.29 -5.81
N ASN A 186 10.79 -7.86 -6.42
CA ASN A 186 11.05 -8.12 -7.83
C ASN A 186 11.18 -9.62 -8.12
N SER A 187 11.88 -10.36 -7.25
CA SER A 187 12.00 -11.82 -7.36
C SER A 187 10.63 -12.51 -7.26
N SER A 188 9.82 -12.14 -6.27
CA SER A 188 8.49 -12.74 -6.08
C SER A 188 7.49 -12.36 -7.18
N LEU A 189 7.58 -11.14 -7.73
CA LEU A 189 6.77 -10.74 -8.89
C LEU A 189 7.15 -11.53 -10.15
N ALA A 190 8.44 -11.75 -10.38
CA ALA A 190 8.91 -12.56 -11.51
C ALA A 190 8.40 -14.02 -11.40
N GLU A 191 8.38 -14.57 -10.19
CA GLU A 191 7.80 -15.89 -9.92
C GLU A 191 6.28 -15.92 -10.19
N LEU A 192 5.53 -14.94 -9.70
CA LEU A 192 4.08 -14.82 -9.95
C LEU A 192 3.74 -14.73 -11.45
N MET A 193 4.48 -13.91 -12.20
CA MET A 193 4.27 -13.77 -13.64
C MET A 193 4.62 -15.07 -14.39
N SER A 194 5.62 -15.81 -13.91
CA SER A 194 5.99 -17.10 -14.50
C SER A 194 4.96 -18.20 -14.20
N SER A 195 4.41 -18.25 -12.98
CA SER A 195 3.36 -19.20 -12.59
C SER A 195 2.02 -18.93 -13.29
N HIS A 196 1.69 -17.67 -13.59
CA HIS A 196 0.51 -17.34 -14.38
C HIS A 196 0.62 -17.79 -15.84
N ASN A 197 1.84 -17.82 -16.40
CA ASN A 197 2.10 -18.29 -17.76
C ASN A 197 2.22 -19.82 -17.88
N GLN A 198 2.43 -20.54 -16.77
CA GLN A 198 2.54 -22.01 -16.72
C GLN A 198 1.25 -22.72 -16.33
N THR A 199 0.13 -22.00 -16.16
CA THR A 199 -1.17 -22.68 -16.13
C THR A 199 -1.52 -23.05 -17.57
N ASP A 200 -0.91 -24.15 -18.04
CA ASP A 200 -1.35 -24.93 -19.18
C ASP A 200 -2.80 -25.37 -18.92
N ALA A 201 -3.74 -24.49 -19.23
CA ALA A 201 -5.02 -24.92 -19.74
C ALA A 201 -4.74 -25.65 -21.06
N PRO A 202 -5.34 -26.81 -21.33
CA PRO A 202 -5.16 -27.51 -22.61
C PRO A 202 -5.70 -26.72 -23.83
N PHE A 203 -6.13 -25.47 -23.68
CA PHE A 203 -6.76 -24.68 -24.73
C PHE A 203 -6.35 -23.21 -24.61
N PRO A 204 -6.09 -22.52 -25.73
CA PRO A 204 -5.68 -21.12 -25.72
C PRO A 204 -6.85 -20.26 -25.27
N TYR A 205 -6.83 -19.85 -24.01
CA TYR A 205 -7.62 -18.71 -23.54
C TYR A 205 -6.88 -17.45 -23.98
N ASP A 206 -7.34 -16.83 -25.06
CA ASP A 206 -6.96 -15.46 -25.38
C ASP A 206 -7.80 -14.50 -24.52
N PRO A 207 -7.22 -13.80 -23.53
CA PRO A 207 -7.94 -12.84 -22.71
C PRO A 207 -8.48 -11.63 -23.49
N ALA A 208 -8.22 -11.56 -24.81
CA ALA A 208 -8.65 -10.49 -25.69
C ALA A 208 -9.97 -10.75 -26.44
N VAL A 209 -10.67 -11.88 -26.26
CA VAL A 209 -11.98 -12.09 -26.91
C VAL A 209 -13.10 -11.61 -26.00
N PRO A 210 -13.69 -10.44 -26.26
CA PRO A 210 -14.79 -9.95 -25.44
C PRO A 210 -16.03 -10.85 -25.64
N GLY A 211 -16.81 -11.03 -24.57
CA GLY A 211 -17.96 -11.93 -24.54
C GLY A 211 -18.98 -11.67 -25.65
N VAL A 212 -19.74 -12.71 -26.02
CA VAL A 212 -20.76 -12.66 -27.08
C VAL A 212 -22.11 -12.13 -26.57
N TYR A 213 -22.43 -12.26 -25.28
CA TYR A 213 -23.68 -11.73 -24.72
C TYR A 213 -23.61 -10.22 -24.55
N GLY A 214 -24.60 -9.49 -25.07
CA GLY A 214 -24.62 -8.01 -24.98
C GLY A 214 -23.75 -7.30 -26.02
N MET A 215 -23.01 -8.03 -26.86
CA MET A 215 -22.19 -7.46 -27.93
C MET A 215 -22.98 -7.35 -29.24
N PRO A 216 -22.76 -6.32 -30.09
CA PRO A 216 -23.33 -6.29 -31.43
C PRO A 216 -22.94 -7.53 -32.24
N LEU A 217 -23.92 -8.14 -32.92
CA LEU A 217 -23.77 -9.39 -33.69
C LEU A 217 -22.55 -9.36 -34.62
N GLU A 218 -22.47 -8.33 -35.46
CA GLU A 218 -21.39 -8.13 -36.43
C GLU A 218 -20.00 -8.08 -35.77
N THR A 219 -19.89 -7.45 -34.60
CA THR A 219 -18.61 -7.27 -33.89
C THR A 219 -18.04 -8.60 -33.43
N HIS A 220 -18.83 -9.41 -32.71
CA HIS A 220 -18.32 -10.67 -32.17
C HIS A 220 -18.18 -11.76 -33.26
N LEU A 221 -19.00 -11.73 -34.32
CA LEU A 221 -18.82 -12.61 -35.49
C LEU A 221 -17.50 -12.34 -36.21
N LYS A 222 -17.17 -11.06 -36.44
CA LYS A 222 -15.88 -10.66 -37.03
C LYS A 222 -14.70 -11.03 -36.14
N ALA A 223 -14.80 -10.77 -34.83
CA ALA A 223 -13.75 -11.12 -33.87
C ALA A 223 -13.49 -12.63 -33.82
N ALA A 224 -14.54 -13.44 -33.87
CA ALA A 224 -14.43 -14.90 -33.85
C ALA A 224 -14.17 -15.53 -35.23
N GLY A 225 -14.25 -14.75 -36.32
CA GLY A 225 -14.15 -15.26 -37.69
C GLY A 225 -15.26 -16.26 -38.06
N ARG A 226 -16.46 -16.09 -37.51
CA ARG A 226 -17.62 -17.00 -37.70
C ARG A 226 -18.72 -16.36 -38.53
N GLU A 227 -19.44 -17.16 -39.29
CA GLU A 227 -20.67 -16.72 -39.98
C GLU A 227 -21.91 -16.85 -39.08
N ILE A 228 -21.92 -17.83 -38.17
CA ILE A 228 -23.01 -18.08 -37.22
C ILE A 228 -22.48 -17.89 -35.80
N ALA A 229 -23.27 -17.19 -34.99
CA ALA A 229 -22.98 -16.91 -33.59
C ALA A 229 -22.93 -18.22 -32.80
N LEU A 230 -21.87 -18.42 -32.02
CA LEU A 230 -21.71 -19.63 -31.21
C LEU A 230 -22.93 -19.95 -30.34
N PRO A 231 -23.58 -18.99 -29.63
CA PRO A 231 -24.78 -19.28 -28.86
C PRO A 231 -25.95 -19.79 -29.70
N ILE A 232 -26.10 -19.31 -30.94
CA ILE A 232 -27.15 -19.78 -31.85
C ILE A 232 -26.83 -21.21 -32.30
N GLU A 233 -25.65 -21.42 -32.86
CA GLU A 233 -25.24 -22.72 -33.39
C GLU A 233 -25.27 -23.81 -32.31
N ALA A 234 -24.60 -23.58 -31.18
CA ALA A 234 -24.52 -24.55 -30.09
C ALA A 234 -25.89 -24.87 -29.51
N CYS A 235 -26.70 -23.86 -29.18
CA CYS A 235 -28.01 -24.10 -28.59
C CYS A 235 -28.95 -24.79 -29.58
N VAL A 236 -28.99 -24.37 -30.86
CA VAL A 236 -29.86 -25.00 -31.86
C VAL A 236 -29.45 -26.44 -32.12
N MET A 237 -28.16 -26.73 -32.29
CA MET A 237 -27.67 -28.10 -32.45
C MET A 237 -28.04 -29.00 -31.27
N MET A 238 -27.87 -28.51 -30.04
CA MET A 238 -28.25 -29.26 -28.84
C MET A 238 -29.75 -29.51 -28.76
N LEU A 239 -30.57 -28.47 -29.00
CA LEU A 239 -32.03 -28.61 -28.96
C LEU A 239 -32.54 -29.59 -30.01
N LEU A 240 -31.97 -29.57 -31.22
CA LEU A 240 -32.31 -30.53 -32.28
C LEU A 240 -31.92 -31.97 -31.91
N THR A 241 -30.82 -32.14 -31.17
CA THR A 241 -30.32 -33.46 -30.78
C THR A 241 -31.11 -34.06 -29.62
N THR A 242 -31.45 -33.27 -28.60
CA THR A 242 -32.01 -33.79 -27.33
C THR A 242 -33.29 -33.11 -26.86
N GLY A 243 -33.58 -31.88 -27.30
CA GLY A 243 -34.64 -31.03 -26.71
C GLY A 243 -35.98 -31.05 -27.43
N MET A 244 -36.08 -31.57 -28.66
CA MET A 244 -37.29 -31.44 -29.50
C MET A 244 -38.56 -32.10 -28.95
N ARG A 245 -38.43 -33.03 -28.00
CA ARG A 245 -39.56 -33.72 -27.34
C ARG A 245 -39.92 -33.13 -25.98
N GLU A 246 -39.19 -32.13 -25.50
CA GLU A 246 -39.36 -31.55 -24.17
C GLU A 246 -40.59 -30.61 -24.12
N GLU A 247 -41.43 -30.78 -23.10
CA GLU A 247 -42.65 -29.97 -22.98
C GLU A 247 -42.31 -28.57 -22.48
N GLY A 248 -42.80 -27.53 -23.17
CA GLY A 248 -42.64 -26.16 -22.69
C GLY A 248 -41.20 -25.65 -22.79
N LEU A 249 -40.41 -26.16 -23.74
CA LEU A 249 -39.00 -25.85 -23.97
C LEU A 249 -38.65 -24.35 -23.84
N PHE A 250 -39.43 -23.46 -24.46
CA PHE A 250 -39.23 -22.00 -24.40
C PHE A 250 -40.10 -21.29 -23.36
N ARG A 251 -41.01 -22.00 -22.68
CA ARG A 251 -41.95 -21.45 -21.68
C ARG A 251 -41.46 -21.66 -20.25
N LEU A 252 -40.96 -22.85 -19.94
CA LEU A 252 -40.44 -23.21 -18.62
C LEU A 252 -39.01 -22.65 -18.44
N ALA A 253 -38.67 -22.33 -17.20
CA ALA A 253 -37.35 -21.82 -16.84
C ALA A 253 -36.52 -22.93 -16.18
N ALA A 254 -35.26 -23.03 -16.58
CA ALA A 254 -34.27 -23.86 -15.90
C ALA A 254 -33.82 -23.26 -14.56
N GLY A 255 -33.09 -24.05 -13.79
CA GLY A 255 -32.38 -23.57 -12.61
C GLY A 255 -31.42 -22.42 -12.95
N ALA A 256 -31.50 -21.32 -12.20
CA ALA A 256 -30.73 -20.11 -12.48
C ALA A 256 -29.21 -20.33 -12.47
N SER A 257 -28.70 -21.26 -11.65
CA SER A 257 -27.27 -21.63 -11.60
C SER A 257 -26.83 -22.34 -12.88
N VAL A 258 -27.62 -23.28 -13.38
CA VAL A 258 -27.36 -24.03 -14.63
C VAL A 258 -27.36 -23.08 -15.82
N LEU A 259 -28.36 -22.19 -15.90
CA LEU A 259 -28.43 -21.17 -16.95
C LEU A 259 -27.23 -20.23 -16.92
N LYS A 260 -26.83 -19.73 -15.74
CA LYS A 260 -25.65 -18.86 -15.60
C LYS A 260 -24.36 -19.56 -16.04
N LYS A 261 -24.17 -20.82 -15.64
CA LYS A 261 -22.99 -21.60 -16.02
C LYS A 261 -22.94 -21.83 -17.54
N LEU A 262 -24.07 -22.20 -18.15
CA LEU A 262 -24.16 -22.38 -19.60
C LEU A 262 -23.92 -21.08 -20.38
N LYS A 263 -24.48 -19.95 -19.92
CA LYS A 263 -24.21 -18.63 -20.50
C LYS A 263 -22.71 -18.32 -20.47
N TYR A 264 -22.05 -18.50 -19.32
CA TYR A 264 -20.62 -18.25 -19.17
C TYR A 264 -19.76 -19.10 -20.12
N CYS A 265 -20.10 -20.38 -20.32
CA CYS A 265 -19.38 -21.25 -21.25
C CYS A 265 -19.53 -20.78 -22.70
N LEU A 266 -20.74 -20.39 -23.10
CA LEU A 266 -21.01 -19.81 -24.42
C LEU A 266 -20.32 -18.45 -24.61
N ASP A 267 -20.23 -17.65 -23.54
CA ASP A 267 -19.60 -16.32 -23.55
C ASP A 267 -18.08 -16.36 -23.65
N SER A 268 -17.47 -17.38 -23.04
CA SER A 268 -16.01 -17.61 -23.07
C SER A 268 -15.53 -18.43 -24.27
N GLY A 269 -16.43 -18.84 -25.18
CA GLY A 269 -16.08 -19.68 -26.33
C GLY A 269 -15.64 -21.11 -25.97
N SER A 270 -15.93 -21.55 -24.74
CA SER A 270 -15.46 -22.84 -24.23
C SER A 270 -16.33 -23.98 -24.75
N ASN A 271 -15.71 -24.99 -25.37
CA ASN A 271 -16.38 -26.13 -26.00
C ASN A 271 -16.84 -27.21 -25.01
N ILE A 272 -17.18 -26.84 -23.76
CA ILE A 272 -17.55 -27.77 -22.68
C ILE A 272 -18.99 -28.33 -22.86
N LEU A 273 -19.56 -28.27 -24.07
CA LEU A 273 -20.94 -28.71 -24.33
C LEU A 273 -21.17 -30.20 -23.98
N ASP A 274 -20.12 -31.01 -23.94
CA ASP A 274 -20.17 -32.42 -23.50
C ASP A 274 -20.45 -32.58 -21.98
N GLU A 275 -20.15 -31.57 -21.15
CA GLU A 275 -20.33 -31.66 -19.69
C GLU A 275 -21.70 -31.15 -19.21
N PHE A 276 -22.51 -30.57 -20.12
CA PHE A 276 -23.82 -29.94 -19.81
C PHE A 276 -25.04 -30.72 -20.32
N SER A 277 -24.91 -32.04 -20.46
CA SER A 277 -26.07 -32.94 -20.50
C SER A 277 -26.90 -32.68 -19.21
N VAL A 278 -28.20 -32.38 -19.14
CA VAL A 278 -29.34 -32.54 -20.05
C VAL A 278 -30.45 -31.63 -19.50
N ASP A 279 -30.35 -30.30 -19.64
CA ASP A 279 -31.52 -29.44 -19.37
C ASP A 279 -31.87 -28.64 -20.62
N PRO A 280 -32.79 -29.16 -21.47
CA PRO A 280 -33.26 -28.44 -22.64
C PRO A 280 -33.82 -27.05 -22.31
N HIS A 281 -34.39 -26.85 -21.11
CA HIS A 281 -34.85 -25.53 -20.67
C HIS A 281 -33.70 -24.56 -20.41
N ALA A 282 -32.53 -25.07 -19.98
CA ALA A 282 -31.35 -24.24 -19.78
C ALA A 282 -30.76 -23.79 -21.12
N VAL A 283 -30.71 -24.70 -22.10
CA VAL A 283 -30.27 -24.40 -23.46
C VAL A 283 -31.21 -23.41 -24.14
N ALA A 284 -32.52 -23.63 -24.07
CA ALA A 284 -33.52 -22.69 -24.57
C ALA A 284 -33.46 -21.35 -23.82
N GLY A 285 -33.17 -21.38 -22.51
CA GLY A 285 -32.93 -20.20 -21.68
C GLY A 285 -31.73 -19.38 -22.13
N ALA A 286 -30.61 -20.04 -22.42
CA ALA A 286 -29.37 -19.42 -22.86
C ALA A 286 -29.55 -18.75 -24.23
N LEU A 287 -30.19 -19.45 -25.18
CA LEU A 287 -30.55 -18.91 -26.49
C LEU A 287 -31.46 -17.68 -26.36
N LYS A 288 -32.51 -17.75 -25.52
CA LYS A 288 -33.38 -16.61 -25.23
C LYS A 288 -32.63 -15.43 -24.64
N CYS A 289 -31.72 -15.69 -23.70
CA CYS A 289 -30.89 -14.65 -23.10
C CYS A 289 -30.02 -13.97 -24.14
N TYR A 290 -29.36 -14.73 -25.00
CA TYR A 290 -28.51 -14.20 -26.07
C TYR A 290 -29.31 -13.28 -26.99
N LEU A 291 -30.42 -13.78 -27.55
CA LEU A 291 -31.25 -13.01 -28.49
C LEU A 291 -31.85 -11.75 -27.87
N ARG A 292 -32.18 -11.78 -26.57
CA ARG A 292 -32.72 -10.63 -25.84
C ARG A 292 -31.66 -9.60 -25.47
N GLU A 293 -30.43 -10.04 -25.24
CA GLU A 293 -29.33 -9.19 -24.80
C GLU A 293 -28.60 -8.53 -25.97
N LEU A 294 -28.84 -8.96 -27.21
CA LEU A 294 -28.32 -8.27 -28.40
C LEU A 294 -28.73 -6.78 -28.38
N PRO A 295 -27.78 -5.85 -28.59
CA PRO A 295 -28.09 -4.42 -28.65
C PRO A 295 -29.13 -4.06 -29.72
N GLU A 296 -29.08 -4.79 -30.84
CA GLU A 296 -30.02 -4.69 -31.94
C GLU A 296 -30.70 -6.07 -32.11
N PRO A 297 -32.04 -6.17 -32.15
CA PRO A 297 -32.72 -7.46 -32.32
C PRO A 297 -32.27 -8.16 -33.61
N LEU A 298 -32.25 -9.49 -33.60
CA LEU A 298 -31.83 -10.26 -34.78
C LEU A 298 -32.67 -9.93 -36.04
N MET A 299 -33.95 -9.62 -35.86
CA MET A 299 -34.87 -9.21 -36.94
C MET A 299 -34.79 -7.72 -37.31
N THR A 300 -33.92 -6.96 -36.64
CA THR A 300 -33.72 -5.50 -36.73
C THR A 300 -34.95 -4.67 -36.38
N SER A 301 -34.74 -3.57 -35.66
CA SER A 301 -35.81 -2.62 -35.34
C SER A 301 -36.28 -1.83 -36.56
N GLU A 302 -35.41 -1.63 -37.56
CA GLU A 302 -35.73 -0.93 -38.81
C GLU A 302 -36.85 -1.64 -39.60
N LEU A 303 -36.83 -2.96 -39.66
CA LEU A 303 -37.81 -3.76 -40.43
C LEU A 303 -39.08 -4.09 -39.64
N TYR A 304 -39.29 -3.52 -38.46
CA TYR A 304 -40.41 -3.90 -37.57
C TYR A 304 -41.78 -3.77 -38.25
N ASP A 305 -42.04 -2.64 -38.91
CA ASP A 305 -43.32 -2.39 -39.59
C ASP A 305 -43.51 -3.33 -40.80
N ASP A 306 -42.43 -3.66 -41.49
CA ASP A 306 -42.44 -4.61 -42.60
C ASP A 306 -42.77 -6.03 -42.13
N TRP A 307 -42.20 -6.46 -40.99
CA TRP A 307 -42.55 -7.74 -40.36
C TRP A 307 -44.02 -7.80 -39.97
N LEU A 308 -44.56 -6.73 -39.37
CA LEU A 308 -45.96 -6.69 -38.95
C LEU A 308 -46.92 -6.72 -40.15
N LYS A 309 -46.57 -5.98 -41.22
CA LYS A 309 -47.32 -5.97 -42.47
C LYS A 309 -47.31 -7.33 -43.14
N ALA A 310 -46.14 -7.96 -43.25
CA ALA A 310 -46.00 -9.31 -43.80
C ALA A 310 -46.82 -10.32 -43.00
N ALA A 311 -46.76 -10.30 -41.66
CA ALA A 311 -47.51 -11.19 -40.79
C ALA A 311 -49.04 -11.01 -40.87
N SER A 312 -49.51 -9.82 -41.26
CA SER A 312 -50.94 -9.49 -41.35
C SER A 312 -51.62 -9.95 -42.64
N ALA A 313 -50.87 -10.52 -43.60
CA ALA A 313 -51.43 -11.04 -44.85
C ALA A 313 -52.38 -12.22 -44.59
N LYS A 314 -53.60 -12.14 -45.16
CA LYS A 314 -54.66 -13.14 -44.91
C LYS A 314 -54.34 -14.49 -45.52
N GLU A 315 -53.96 -14.51 -46.79
CA GLU A 315 -53.63 -15.74 -47.52
C GLU A 315 -52.25 -16.26 -47.09
N PRO A 316 -52.12 -17.56 -46.75
CA PRO A 316 -50.89 -18.12 -46.22
C PRO A 316 -49.73 -18.10 -47.23
N GLU A 317 -50.00 -18.29 -48.51
CA GLU A 317 -48.99 -18.23 -49.58
C GLU A 317 -48.43 -16.81 -49.74
N ILE A 318 -49.33 -15.80 -49.73
CA ILE A 318 -48.95 -14.38 -49.80
C ILE A 318 -48.16 -13.99 -48.55
N ARG A 319 -48.59 -14.46 -47.37
CA ARG A 319 -47.86 -14.22 -46.11
C ARG A 319 -46.45 -14.79 -46.16
N LEU A 320 -46.29 -16.00 -46.67
CA LEU A 320 -44.98 -16.64 -46.81
C LEU A 320 -44.08 -15.87 -47.79
N GLU A 321 -44.62 -15.41 -48.92
CA GLU A 321 -43.88 -14.60 -49.89
C GLU A 321 -43.44 -13.27 -49.28
N CYS A 322 -44.36 -12.53 -48.64
CA CYS A 322 -44.02 -11.28 -47.95
C CYS A 322 -42.98 -11.48 -46.84
N LEU A 323 -43.07 -12.55 -46.04
CA LEU A 323 -42.07 -12.84 -45.00
C LEU A 323 -40.69 -13.12 -45.60
N LYS A 324 -40.63 -13.84 -46.73
CA LYS A 324 -39.36 -14.08 -47.45
C LYS A 324 -38.77 -12.78 -47.98
N ASP A 325 -39.61 -11.89 -48.51
CA ASP A 325 -39.16 -10.58 -48.99
C ASP A 325 -38.53 -9.77 -47.85
N VAL A 326 -39.16 -9.74 -46.67
CA VAL A 326 -38.58 -9.05 -45.50
C VAL A 326 -37.30 -9.74 -45.01
N CYS A 327 -37.23 -11.08 -45.02
CA CYS A 327 -35.97 -11.78 -44.72
C CYS A 327 -34.83 -11.35 -45.65
N ASN A 328 -35.11 -11.15 -46.94
CA ASN A 328 -34.09 -10.75 -47.93
C ASN A 328 -33.58 -9.32 -47.74
N LEU A 329 -34.27 -8.49 -46.95
CA LEU A 329 -33.84 -7.14 -46.59
C LEU A 329 -32.89 -7.11 -45.38
N LEU A 330 -32.78 -8.21 -44.62
CA LEU A 330 -31.91 -8.27 -43.45
C LEU A 330 -30.43 -8.10 -43.84
N PRO A 331 -29.62 -7.47 -42.98
CA PRO A 331 -28.18 -7.53 -43.10
C PRO A 331 -27.68 -8.98 -43.19
N LYS A 332 -26.58 -9.20 -43.92
CA LYS A 332 -26.04 -10.55 -44.19
C LYS A 332 -25.88 -11.39 -42.92
N ASP A 333 -25.30 -10.79 -41.88
CA ASP A 333 -25.03 -11.48 -40.62
C ASP A 333 -26.33 -11.85 -39.90
N ASN A 334 -27.30 -10.94 -39.83
CA ASN A 334 -28.63 -11.18 -39.27
C ASN A 334 -29.38 -12.27 -40.04
N TYR A 335 -29.38 -12.21 -41.38
CA TYR A 335 -30.00 -13.21 -42.23
C TYR A 335 -29.40 -14.60 -42.02
N ASN A 336 -28.06 -14.69 -42.02
CA ASN A 336 -27.35 -15.95 -41.80
C ASN A 336 -27.63 -16.59 -40.44
N ASN A 337 -27.87 -15.76 -39.42
CA ASN A 337 -28.15 -16.19 -38.05
C ASN A 337 -29.66 -16.41 -37.78
N LEU A 338 -30.54 -16.04 -38.71
CA LEU A 338 -32.00 -16.26 -38.61
C LEU A 338 -32.48 -17.48 -39.42
N ARG A 339 -31.86 -17.76 -40.57
CA ARG A 339 -32.35 -18.69 -41.61
C ARG A 339 -32.35 -20.17 -41.23
#